data_AF-D8FVR9-F1
#
_entry.id   AF-D8FVR9-F1
#
_cell.length_a   1.000
_cell.length_b   1.000
_cell.length_c   1.000
_cell.angle_alpha   90.00
_cell.angle_beta   90.00
_cell.angle_gamma   90.00
#
_symmetry.space_group_name_H-M   'P 1'
#
loop_
_entity.id
_entity.type
_entity.pdbx_description
1 polymer ?
#
loop_
_entity_poly.entity_id
_entity_poly.type
_entity_poly.pdbx_seq_one_letter_code
_entity_poly.pdbx_strand_id
1 'polypeptide(L)' 'MLKCTAKFGHYEILQHLPFHHQDPFDRLIIAQAKAEDYVVITQDERFKLYDIKLS' A
#
# COMPACT_ATOMS: atom_id res chain seq x y z
N MET A 1 -7.79 14.97 7.79
CA MET A 1 -6.77 14.23 8.57
C MET A 1 -7.06 12.74 8.40
N LEU A 2 -6.33 12.04 7.54
CA LEU A 2 -6.41 10.58 7.47
C LEU A 2 -5.96 10.03 8.83
N LYS A 3 -6.83 9.28 9.51
CA LYS A 3 -6.46 8.50 10.68
C LYS A 3 -5.65 7.29 10.20
N CYS A 4 -4.33 7.38 10.24
CA CYS A 4 -3.44 6.24 10.05
C CYS A 4 -3.37 5.42 11.35
N THR A 5 -4.34 4.54 11.57
CA THR A 5 -4.20 3.44 12.53
C THR A 5 -3.58 2.25 11.81
N ALA A 6 -2.31 1.95 12.08
CA ALA A 6 -1.66 0.74 11.59
C ALA A 6 -2.18 -0.46 12.38
N LYS A 7 -2.95 -1.33 11.72
CA LYS A 7 -3.42 -2.59 12.31
C LYS A 7 -2.34 -3.66 12.11
N PHE A 8 -2.30 -4.68 12.98
CA PHE A 8 -1.32 -5.76 12.88
C PHE A 8 -1.29 -6.42 11.48
N GLY A 9 -2.46 -6.64 10.86
CA GLY A 9 -2.56 -7.21 9.52
C GLY A 9 -1.93 -6.37 8.41
N HIS A 10 -1.76 -5.06 8.59
CA HIS A 10 -1.07 -4.20 7.61
C HIS A 10 0.43 -4.52 7.58
N TYR A 11 1.02 -4.79 8.75
CA TYR A 11 2.44 -5.11 8.87
C TYR A 11 2.77 -6.49 8.28
N GLU A 12 1.87 -7.46 8.43
CA GLU A 12 2.05 -8.79 7.83
C GLU A 12 2.10 -8.69 6.30
N ILE A 13 1.21 -7.92 5.68
CA ILE A 13 1.25 -7.66 4.24
C ILE A 13 2.55 -6.93 3.86
N LEU A 14 2.91 -5.88 4.59
CA LEU A 14 4.11 -5.07 4.31
C LEU A 14 5.41 -5.90 4.29
N GLN A 15 5.53 -6.88 5.19
CA GLN A 15 6.69 -7.78 5.27
C GLN A 15 6.84 -8.64 4.01
N HIS A 16 5.72 -9.00 3.37
CA HIS A 16 5.70 -9.86 2.19
C HIS A 16 5.55 -9.09 0.87
N LEU A 17 5.45 -7.75 0.90
CA LEU A 17 5.32 -6.95 -0.30
C LEU A 17 6.59 -7.03 -1.17
N PRO A 18 6.45 -7.30 -2.49
CA PRO A 18 7.54 -7.18 -3.44
C PRO A 18 8.23 -5.81 -3.38
N PHE A 19 9.54 -5.79 -3.56
CA PHE A 19 10.35 -4.60 -3.41
C PHE A 19 10.45 -3.81 -4.73
N HIS A 20 9.37 -3.12 -5.11
CA HIS A 20 9.33 -2.22 -6.28
C HIS A 20 9.45 -0.74 -5.91
N HIS A 21 8.99 -0.34 -4.71
CA HIS A 21 9.24 0.99 -4.13
C HIS A 21 10.33 0.92 -3.07
N GLN A 22 11.24 1.90 -3.10
CA GLN A 22 12.23 2.12 -2.05
C GLN A 22 11.68 2.98 -0.91
N ASP A 23 10.69 3.83 -1.19
CA ASP A 23 10.07 4.69 -0.19
C ASP A 23 9.25 3.84 0.79
N PRO A 24 9.58 3.85 2.09
CA PRO A 24 8.82 3.10 3.09
C PRO A 24 7.36 3.56 3.21
N PHE A 25 7.04 4.82 2.89
CA PHE A 25 5.67 5.34 2.97
C PHE A 25 4.78 4.84 1.84
N ASP A 26 5.28 4.76 0.61
CA ASP A 26 4.54 4.14 -0.51
C ASP A 26 4.20 2.68 -0.18
N ARG A 27 5.17 1.95 0.38
CA ARG A 27 4.94 0.57 0.80
C ARG A 27 3.89 0.45 1.90
N LEU A 28 3.83 1.40 2.84
CA LEU A 28 2.78 1.46 3.86
C LEU A 28 1.40 1.72 3.23
N ILE A 29 1.30 2.65 2.28
CA ILE A 29 0.05 2.94 1.54
C ILE A 29 -0.43 1.69 0.80
N ILE A 30 0.47 1.00 0.10
CA ILE A 30 0.14 -0.24 -0.63
C ILE A 30 -0.35 -1.33 0.34
N ALA A 31 0.33 -1.50 1.47
CA ALA A 31 -0.06 -2.51 2.47
C ALA A 31 -1.45 -2.24 3.05
N GLN A 32 -1.76 -0.97 3.34
CA GLN A 32 -3.09 -0.57 3.81
C GLN A 32 -4.17 -0.76 2.73
N ALA A 33 -3.86 -0.35 1.48
CA ALA A 33 -4.79 -0.52 0.37
C ALA A 33 -5.12 -1.99 0.12
N LYS A 34 -4.11 -2.87 0.21
CA LYS A 34 -4.32 -4.31 0.06
C LYS A 34 -5.10 -4.92 1.24
N ALA A 35 -4.86 -4.46 2.48
CA ALA A 35 -5.54 -4.97 3.67
C ALA A 35 -7.02 -4.58 3.75
N GLU A 36 -7.35 -3.37 3.34
CA GLU A 36 -8.69 -2.78 3.50
C GLU A 36 -9.45 -2.65 2.16
N ASP A 37 -8.88 -3.18 1.07
CA ASP A 37 -9.43 -3.12 -0.29
C ASP A 37 -9.72 -1.69 -0.78
N TYR A 38 -8.83 -0.75 -0.44
CA TYR A 38 -8.94 0.65 -0.85
C TYR A 38 -8.46 0.88 -2.26
N VAL A 39 -9.03 1.92 -2.89
CA VAL A 39 -8.56 2.47 -4.15
C VAL A 39 -7.48 3.52 -3.85
N VAL A 40 -6.30 3.35 -4.43
CA VAL A 40 -5.22 4.35 -4.37
C VAL A 40 -5.32 5.27 -5.57
N ILE A 41 -5.41 6.57 -5.30
CA ILE A 41 -5.34 7.61 -6.33
C ILE A 41 -3.89 8.07 -6.42
N THR A 42 -3.25 7.88 -7.56
CA THR A 42 -1.84 8.24 -7.76
C THR A 42 -1.51 8.48 -9.22
N GLN A 43 -0.49 9.28 -9.49
CA GLN A 43 0.11 9.41 -10.82
C GLN A 43 1.33 8.51 -11.00
N ASP A 44 1.81 7.84 -9.93
CA ASP A 44 2.95 6.94 -10.02
C ASP A 44 2.53 5.58 -10.59
N GLU A 45 3.00 5.29 -11.79
CA GLU A 45 2.70 4.04 -12.49
C GLU A 45 3.29 2.80 -11.82
N ARG A 46 4.30 2.94 -10.94
CA ARG A 46 4.90 1.81 -10.22
C ARG A 46 3.91 1.15 -9.27
N PHE A 47 2.84 1.84 -8.86
CA PHE A 47 1.76 1.22 -8.09
C PHE A 47 1.04 0.11 -8.86
N LYS A 48 1.07 0.11 -10.21
CA LYS A 48 0.53 -0.97 -11.06
C LYS A 48 1.27 -2.30 -10.90
N LEU A 49 2.48 -2.28 -10.33
CA LEU A 49 3.26 -3.50 -10.03
C LEU A 49 2.73 -4.25 -8.80
N TYR A 50 1.76 -3.68 -8.10
CA TYR A 50 1.12 -4.27 -6.93
C TYR A 50 -0.33 -4.62 -7.26
N ASP A 51 -0.76 -5.75 -6.74
CA ASP A 51 -2.15 -6.21 -6.83
C ASP A 51 -3.03 -5.45 -5.81
N ILE A 52 -3.43 -4.23 -6.21
CA ILE A 52 -4.30 -3.28 -5.50
C ILE A 52 -5.17 -2.51 -6.52
N LYS A 53 -6.25 -1.88 -6.05
CA LYS A 53 -7.12 -1.05 -6.89
C LYS A 53 -6.52 0.34 -7.08
N LEU A 54 -6.55 0.83 -8.31
CA LEU A 54 -6.02 2.15 -8.69
C LEU A 54 -7.11 3.00 -9.35
N SER A 55 -7.06 4.31 -9.14
CA SER A 55 -7.88 5.33 -9.81
C SER A 55 -7.04 6.50 -10.29
#